data_AF-A0AAX3ZV09-F1
#
_entry.id   AF-A0AAX3ZV09-F1
#
_cell.length_a   1.000
_cell.length_b   1.000
_cell.length_c   1.000
_cell.angle_alpha   90.00
_cell.angle_beta   90.00
_cell.angle_gamma   90.00
#
_symmetry.space_group_name_H-M   'P 1'
#
loop_
_entity.id
_entity.type
_entity.pdbx_description
1 polymer ?
#
loop_
_entity_poly.entity_id
_entity_poly.type
_entity_poly.pdbx_seq_one_letter_code
_entity_poly.pdbx_strand_id
1 'polypeptide(L)'
;MEPAELLDRHGIEPDVLEAAPAPPARRETLARVQAMPPRACVVCGERAATARIVSFPAAGWRWADLCWDHGMAVRPRSRFPATREGIAADLRAAARETGLPGAERMAFCSSFEAAVRGCRDDEETR
;
A
#
# COMPACT_ATOMS: atom_id res chain seq x y z
N MET A 1 -8.05 -7.03 5.98
CA MET A 1 -8.94 -8.01 5.35
C MET A 1 -8.14 -8.63 4.24
N GLU A 2 -8.08 -9.95 4.23
CA GLU A 2 -7.41 -10.66 3.16
C GLU A 2 -8.28 -10.64 1.89
N PRO A 3 -7.68 -10.68 0.69
CA PRO A 3 -8.45 -10.72 -0.56
C PRO A 3 -9.49 -11.85 -0.62
N ALA A 4 -9.17 -13.03 -0.08
CA ALA A 4 -10.11 -14.15 -0.03
C ALA A 4 -11.33 -13.88 0.86
N GLU A 5 -11.13 -13.20 2.01
CA GLU A 5 -12.23 -12.80 2.91
C GLU A 5 -13.17 -11.78 2.26
N LEU A 6 -12.62 -10.88 1.42
CA LEU A 6 -13.45 -9.96 0.66
C LEU A 6 -14.34 -10.73 -0.32
N LEU A 7 -13.76 -11.66 -1.08
CA LEU A 7 -14.48 -12.43 -2.09
C LEU A 7 -15.59 -13.30 -1.46
N ASP A 8 -15.27 -13.98 -0.36
CA ASP A 8 -16.23 -14.78 0.42
C ASP A 8 -17.42 -13.93 0.90
N ARG A 9 -17.16 -12.75 1.46
CA ARG A 9 -18.22 -11.82 1.91
C ARG A 9 -19.19 -11.41 0.80
N HIS A 10 -18.70 -11.34 -0.43
CA HIS A 10 -19.49 -10.98 -1.59
C HIS A 10 -20.04 -12.20 -2.35
N GLY A 11 -19.87 -13.42 -1.82
CA GLY A 11 -20.36 -14.65 -2.44
C GLY A 11 -19.70 -14.95 -3.79
N ILE A 12 -18.45 -14.52 -3.99
CA ILE A 12 -17.72 -14.75 -5.23
C ILE A 12 -17.01 -16.10 -5.15
N GLU A 13 -17.56 -17.08 -5.87
CA GLU A 13 -17.02 -18.42 -5.93
C GLU A 13 -15.64 -18.46 -6.64
N PRO A 14 -14.64 -19.19 -6.13
CA PRO A 14 -13.31 -19.23 -6.74
C PRO A 14 -13.30 -19.75 -8.19
N ASP A 15 -14.24 -20.62 -8.55
CA ASP A 15 -14.31 -21.25 -9.86
C ASP A 15 -14.76 -20.29 -10.97
N VAL A 16 -15.42 -19.19 -10.62
CA VAL A 16 -15.79 -18.16 -11.60
C VAL A 16 -14.63 -17.21 -11.93
N LEU A 17 -13.55 -17.26 -11.14
CA LEU A 17 -12.38 -16.42 -11.33
C LEU A 17 -11.41 -17.02 -12.36
N GLU A 18 -10.79 -16.15 -13.15
CA GLU A 18 -9.78 -16.55 -14.13
C GLU A 18 -8.57 -17.18 -13.43
N ALA A 19 -8.04 -18.27 -13.98
CA ALA A 19 -6.83 -18.90 -13.48
C ALA A 19 -5.64 -17.94 -13.54
N ALA A 20 -4.84 -17.91 -12.47
CA ALA A 20 -3.64 -17.11 -12.38
C ALA A 20 -2.37 -17.97 -12.38
N PRO A 21 -1.23 -17.44 -12.84
CA PRO A 21 0.06 -18.09 -12.65
C PRO A 21 0.41 -18.19 -11.17
N ALA A 22 1.28 -19.14 -10.81
CA ALA A 22 1.83 -19.22 -9.47
C ALA A 22 2.75 -18.00 -9.19
N PRO A 23 2.71 -17.41 -7.98
CA PRO A 23 3.59 -16.31 -7.61
C PRO A 23 5.06 -16.76 -7.42
N PRO A 24 6.06 -15.87 -7.63
CA PRO A 24 5.92 -14.45 -7.98
C PRO A 24 5.67 -14.22 -9.49
N ALA A 25 4.61 -13.50 -9.85
CA ALA A 25 4.21 -13.22 -11.23
C ALA A 25 4.03 -11.72 -11.48
N ARG A 26 5.08 -10.94 -11.17
CA ARG A 26 5.04 -9.47 -11.19
C ARG A 26 4.78 -8.92 -12.60
N ARG A 27 5.41 -9.50 -13.62
CA ARG A 27 5.28 -9.04 -15.02
C ARG A 27 3.86 -9.24 -15.52
N GLU A 28 3.28 -10.38 -15.22
CA GLU A 28 1.92 -10.78 -15.57
C GLU A 28 0.90 -9.90 -14.84
N THR A 29 1.13 -9.63 -13.55
CA THR A 29 0.27 -8.73 -12.77
C THR A 29 0.26 -7.32 -13.36
N LEU A 30 1.44 -6.78 -13.69
CA LEU A 30 1.54 -5.45 -14.31
C LEU A 30 0.89 -5.41 -15.69
N ALA A 31 1.15 -6.42 -16.54
CA ALA A 31 0.54 -6.53 -17.85
C ALA A 31 -1.00 -6.62 -17.75
N ARG A 32 -1.52 -7.35 -16.75
CA ARG A 32 -2.96 -7.46 -16.51
C ARG A 32 -3.59 -6.14 -16.09
N VAL A 33 -2.94 -5.39 -15.19
CA VAL A 33 -3.40 -4.05 -14.77
C VAL A 33 -3.37 -3.04 -15.93
N GLN A 34 -2.39 -3.15 -16.83
CA GLN A 34 -2.22 -2.25 -17.97
C GLN A 34 -3.03 -2.64 -19.21
N ALA A 35 -3.74 -3.77 -19.19
CA ALA A 35 -4.50 -4.27 -20.34
C ALA A 35 -5.65 -3.31 -20.72
N MET A 36 -5.87 -3.16 -22.02
CA MET A 36 -6.97 -2.38 -22.59
C MET A 36 -7.86 -3.26 -23.49
N PRO A 37 -9.20 -3.25 -23.31
CA PRO A 37 -9.93 -2.49 -22.29
C PRO A 37 -9.65 -3.01 -20.87
N PRO A 38 -9.82 -2.16 -19.82
CA PRO A 38 -9.63 -2.60 -18.44
C PRO A 38 -10.57 -3.74 -18.10
N ARG A 39 -10.09 -4.68 -17.29
CA ARG A 39 -10.93 -5.75 -16.73
C ARG A 39 -11.98 -5.16 -15.78
N ALA A 40 -13.07 -5.89 -15.59
CA ALA A 40 -14.09 -5.55 -14.60
C ALA A 40 -13.67 -6.03 -13.21
N CYS A 41 -14.07 -5.28 -12.19
CA CYS A 41 -13.93 -5.67 -10.80
C CYS A 41 -14.81 -6.88 -10.54
N VAL A 42 -14.23 -7.94 -9.97
CA VAL A 42 -14.95 -9.18 -9.70
C VAL A 42 -16.05 -9.03 -8.63
N VAL A 43 -16.03 -7.94 -7.86
CA VAL A 43 -17.00 -7.67 -6.79
C VAL A 43 -18.18 -6.82 -7.26
N CYS A 44 -17.92 -5.73 -8.00
CA CYS A 44 -18.96 -4.75 -8.37
C CYS A 44 -19.08 -4.48 -9.86
N GLY A 45 -18.25 -5.09 -10.72
CA GLY A 45 -18.28 -4.87 -12.16
C GLY A 45 -17.62 -3.57 -12.64
N GLU A 46 -17.33 -2.62 -11.74
CA GLU A 46 -16.61 -1.37 -12.06
C GLU A 46 -15.23 -1.63 -12.66
N ARG A 47 -14.64 -0.63 -13.32
CA ARG A 47 -13.30 -0.77 -13.92
C ARG A 47 -12.26 -1.16 -12.85
N ALA A 48 -11.57 -2.27 -13.08
CA ALA A 48 -10.50 -2.71 -12.20
C ALA A 48 -9.30 -1.75 -12.29
N ALA A 49 -8.75 -1.41 -11.14
CA ALA A 49 -7.54 -0.60 -10.99
C ALA A 49 -6.35 -1.42 -10.48
N THR A 50 -6.62 -2.60 -9.92
CA THR A 50 -5.61 -3.51 -9.36
C THR A 50 -5.92 -4.94 -9.78
N ALA A 51 -4.88 -5.77 -9.87
CA ALA A 51 -4.99 -7.21 -10.04
C ALA A 51 -4.20 -7.91 -8.93
N ARG A 52 -4.77 -8.94 -8.32
CA ARG A 52 -4.12 -9.77 -7.30
C ARG A 52 -4.24 -11.24 -7.63
N ILE A 53 -3.24 -12.02 -7.21
CA ILE A 53 -3.26 -13.47 -7.28
C ILE A 53 -3.64 -13.99 -5.89
N VAL A 54 -4.75 -14.72 -5.81
CA VAL A 54 -5.30 -15.26 -4.57
C VAL A 54 -5.21 -16.79 -4.62
N SER A 55 -4.77 -17.41 -3.52
CA SER A 55 -4.75 -18.87 -3.40
C SER A 55 -6.08 -19.38 -2.90
N PHE A 56 -6.63 -20.39 -3.55
CA PHE A 56 -7.77 -21.15 -3.07
C PHE A 56 -7.39 -22.64 -2.96
N PRO A 57 -7.66 -23.32 -1.84
CA PRO A 57 -7.24 -24.71 -1.65
C PRO A 57 -7.72 -25.68 -2.74
N ALA A 58 -8.95 -25.55 -3.21
CA ALA A 58 -9.52 -26.42 -4.25
C ALA A 58 -9.32 -25.89 -5.68
N ALA A 59 -9.43 -24.57 -5.86
CA ALA A 59 -9.41 -23.94 -7.19
C ALA A 59 -8.02 -23.48 -7.66
N GLY A 60 -7.01 -23.54 -6.79
CA GLY A 60 -5.65 -23.06 -7.07
C GLY A 60 -5.53 -21.55 -7.10
N TRP A 61 -4.58 -21.03 -7.88
CA TRP A 61 -4.32 -19.59 -7.99
C TRP A 61 -5.32 -18.93 -8.94
N ARG A 62 -5.94 -17.84 -8.48
CA ARG A 62 -6.97 -17.11 -9.23
C ARG A 62 -6.70 -15.61 -9.26
N TRP A 63 -7.06 -14.98 -10.37
CA TRP A 63 -7.03 -13.53 -10.51
C TRP A 63 -8.21 -12.90 -9.80
N ALA A 64 -7.93 -11.94 -8.93
CA ALA A 64 -8.89 -11.03 -8.34
C ALA A 64 -8.62 -9.62 -8.87
N ASP A 65 -9.33 -9.24 -9.94
CA ASP A 65 -9.32 -7.89 -10.48
C ASP A 65 -10.24 -7.01 -9.64
N LEU A 66 -9.73 -5.92 -9.06
CA LEU A 66 -10.46 -5.09 -8.10
C LEU A 66 -10.41 -3.62 -8.52
N CYS A 67 -11.55 -2.93 -8.38
CA CYS A 67 -11.61 -1.47 -8.49
C CYS A 67 -10.77 -0.83 -7.36
N TRP A 68 -10.59 0.50 -7.42
CA TRP A 68 -9.77 1.20 -6.44
C TRP A 68 -10.22 0.95 -4.99
N ASP A 69 -11.53 1.06 -4.72
CA ASP A 69 -12.07 0.96 -3.36
C ASP A 69 -11.91 -0.45 -2.77
N HIS A 70 -12.34 -1.48 -3.51
CA HIS A 70 -12.13 -2.88 -3.11
C HIS A 70 -10.64 -3.24 -3.04
N GLY A 71 -9.84 -2.68 -3.96
CA GLY A 71 -8.40 -2.81 -3.99
C GLY A 71 -7.75 -2.28 -2.70
N MET A 72 -8.21 -1.13 -2.22
CA MET A 72 -7.75 -0.49 -0.98
C MET A 72 -8.26 -1.21 0.27
N ALA A 73 -9.48 -1.76 0.26
CA ALA A 73 -10.04 -2.51 1.39
C ALA A 73 -9.20 -3.74 1.79
N VAL A 74 -8.53 -4.37 0.81
CA VAL A 74 -7.67 -5.55 1.02
C VAL A 74 -6.18 -5.24 0.85
N ARG A 75 -5.81 -3.96 0.84
CA ARG A 75 -4.41 -3.57 0.87
C ARG A 75 -3.83 -4.01 2.22
N PRO A 76 -2.68 -4.72 2.24
CA PRO A 76 -2.01 -5.04 3.48
C PRO A 76 -1.82 -3.76 4.29
N ARG A 77 -2.17 -3.80 5.58
CA ARG A 77 -1.88 -2.68 6.47
C ARG A 77 -0.39 -2.44 6.44
N SER A 78 -0.01 -1.19 6.21
CA SER A 78 1.38 -0.77 6.27
C SER A 78 1.97 -1.21 7.60
N ARG A 79 3.13 -1.90 7.58
CA ARG A 79 3.93 -2.12 8.77
C ARG A 79 4.72 -0.88 9.18
N PHE A 80 4.75 0.14 8.33
CA PHE A 80 5.34 1.43 8.66
C PHE A 80 4.45 2.17 9.67
N PRO A 81 5.05 2.95 10.58
CA PRO A 81 4.30 3.77 11.51
C PRO A 81 3.28 4.64 10.76
N ALA A 82 2.04 4.58 11.23
CA ALA A 82 0.92 5.33 10.65
C ALA A 82 0.81 6.75 11.20
N THR A 83 1.61 7.10 12.21
CA THR A 83 1.63 8.42 12.87
C THR A 83 2.91 9.17 12.54
N ARG A 84 2.83 10.50 12.54
CA ARG A 84 4.00 11.37 12.31
C ARG A 84 5.06 11.14 13.38
N GLU A 85 4.64 10.90 14.62
CA GLU A 85 5.50 10.64 15.77
C GLU A 85 6.27 9.33 15.60
N GLY A 86 5.61 8.27 15.11
CA GLY A 86 6.26 6.99 14.84
C GLY A 86 7.27 7.10 13.70
N ILE A 87 6.92 7.79 12.61
CA ILE A 87 7.85 8.04 11.50
C ILE A 87 9.08 8.83 12.00
N ALA A 88 8.86 9.87 12.81
CA ALA A 88 9.95 10.66 13.37
C ALA A 88 10.83 9.85 14.34
N ALA A 89 10.26 8.93 15.11
CA ALA A 89 11.02 8.04 15.98
C ALA A 89 11.94 7.11 15.19
N ASP A 90 11.41 6.46 14.13
CA ASP A 90 12.18 5.58 13.25
C ASP A 90 13.33 6.34 12.56
N LEU A 91 13.06 7.55 12.07
CA LEU A 91 14.09 8.38 11.42
C LEU A 91 15.19 8.82 12.40
N ARG A 92 14.84 9.14 13.65
CA ARG A 92 15.84 9.43 14.69
C ARG A 92 16.65 8.20 15.08
N ALA A 93 16.03 7.02 15.13
CA ALA A 93 16.73 5.76 15.40
C ALA A 93 17.75 5.46 14.29
N ALA A 94 17.36 5.57 13.02
CA ALA A 94 18.26 5.41 11.89
C ALA A 94 19.40 6.45 11.88
N ALA A 95 19.12 7.71 12.27
CA ALA A 95 20.13 8.76 12.40
C ALA A 95 21.20 8.41 13.45
N ARG A 96 20.79 7.83 14.59
CA ARG A 96 21.70 7.34 15.63
C ARG A 96 22.59 6.21 15.11
N GLU A 97 22.00 5.22 14.46
CA GLU A 97 22.73 4.06 13.92
C GLU A 97 23.77 4.45 12.87
N THR A 98 23.48 5.48 12.08
CA THR A 98 24.37 5.96 11.00
C THR A 98 25.36 7.03 11.45
N GLY A 99 25.36 7.41 12.73
CA GLY A 99 26.28 8.43 13.25
C GLY A 99 26.03 9.82 12.66
N LEU A 100 24.77 10.15 12.36
CA LEU A 100 24.33 11.44 11.82
C LEU A 100 23.62 12.26 12.93
N PRO A 101 24.36 12.86 13.89
CA PRO A 101 23.77 13.55 15.04
C PRO A 101 22.98 14.82 14.66
N GLY A 102 23.16 15.34 13.44
CA GLY A 102 22.32 16.42 12.89
C GLY A 102 20.88 15.96 12.59
N ALA A 103 20.71 14.70 12.20
CA ALA A 103 19.40 14.14 11.90
C ALA A 103 18.57 13.82 13.16
N GLU A 104 19.20 13.68 14.33
CA GLU A 104 18.52 13.56 15.63
C GLU A 104 17.72 14.81 16.02
N ARG A 105 18.17 15.98 15.54
CA ARG A 105 17.57 17.30 15.82
C ARG A 105 16.55 17.74 14.78
N MET A 106 16.23 16.90 13.78
CA MET A 106 15.23 17.25 12.77
C MET A 106 13.86 17.48 13.44
N ALA A 107 13.39 18.72 13.37
CA ALA A 107 12.05 19.10 13.74
C ALA A 107 11.09 18.75 12.59
N PHE A 108 10.18 17.80 12.84
CA PHE A 108 9.07 17.55 11.94
C PHE A 108 8.00 18.58 12.19
N CYS A 109 7.97 19.62 11.37
CA CYS A 109 7.02 20.70 11.50
C CYS A 109 5.64 20.26 11.03
N SER A 110 4.60 20.70 11.74
CA SER A 110 3.22 20.32 11.44
C SER A 110 2.72 20.91 10.11
N SER A 111 3.33 22.00 9.65
CA SER A 111 3.11 22.70 8.38
C SER A 111 4.41 23.33 7.86
N PHE A 112 4.40 23.72 6.59
CA PHE A 112 5.49 24.48 5.97
C PHE A 112 5.74 25.82 6.69
N GLU A 113 4.67 26.51 7.11
CA GLU A 113 4.75 27.76 7.86
C GLU A 113 5.42 27.58 9.23
N ALA A 114 5.15 26.46 9.91
CA ALA A 114 5.81 26.10 11.15
C ALA A 114 7.31 25.80 10.95
N ALA A 115 7.67 25.18 9.82
CA ALA A 115 9.07 24.97 9.44
C ALA A 115 9.80 26.29 9.17
N VAL A 116 9.18 27.19 8.40
CA VAL A 116 9.76 28.51 8.11
C VAL A 116 9.96 29.32 9.41
N ARG A 117 9.06 29.19 10.39
CA ARG A 117 9.22 29.84 11.70
C ARG A 117 10.38 29.26 12.49
N GLY A 118 10.46 27.93 12.62
CA GLY A 118 11.55 27.27 13.34
C GLY A 118 12.94 27.57 12.78
N CYS A 119 13.09 27.69 11.45
CA CYS A 119 14.37 28.07 10.85
C CYS A 119 14.81 29.51 11.19
N ARG A 120 13.88 30.43 11.40
CA ARG A 120 14.20 31.82 11.78
C ARG A 120 14.68 31.90 13.23
N ASP A 121 14.07 31.12 14.11
CA ASP A 121 14.42 31.11 15.54
C ASP A 121 15.82 30.48 15.79
N ASP A 122 16.22 29.50 14.97
CA ASP A 122 17.56 28.88 15.01
C ASP A 122 18.68 29.78 14.40
N GLU A 123 18.34 30.71 13.50
CA GLU A 123 19.29 31.71 12.95
C GLU A 123 19.53 32.89 13.91
N GLU A 124 18.54 33.26 14.73
CA GLU A 124 18.63 34.40 15.65
C GLU A 124 19.36 34.08 16.97
N THR A 125 19.58 32.78 17.25
CA THR A 125 20.22 32.28 18.48
C THR A 125 21.68 31.82 18.28
N ARG A 126 22.28 32.13 17.14
CA ARG A 126 23.66 31.76 16.75
C ARG A 126 24.60 32.96 16.70
#